data_AF-A0A414M576-F1
#
_entry.id   AF-A0A414M576-F1
#
_cell.length_a   1.000
_cell.length_b   1.000
_cell.length_c   1.000
_cell.angle_alpha   90.00
_cell.angle_beta   90.00
_cell.angle_gamma   90.00
#
_symmetry.space_group_name_H-M   'P 1'
#
loop_
_entity.id
_entity.type
_entity.pdbx_description
1 polymer ?
#
loop_
_entity_poly.entity_id
_entity_poly.type
_entity_poly.pdbx_seq_one_letter_code
_entity_poly.pdbx_strand_id
1 'polypeptide(L)'
;MKKHILFLSLFIFVFASCDEGRLYQDRLIVPEEGRVVKLHVNMSGVDTWPDGYTVVLAGFNNEKEYSLIAKSIPNNGDVDLLMAGIGEEVTSIELCVTNRIRERVYSFYTQDFSTVDADTTQLDAGTIDAGMFNAVQQGIFIGKSCVGCHGTSTTAAAGLNLKEGVSYDGLVNRPSVVSPEWMRVSPGNSDESMLYQILASPISKEWGHDHSQEIESSIALEMLKDWIDSGAEE
;
A
#
# COMPACT_ATOMS: atom_id res chain seq x y z
N MET A 1 -74.16 48.27 -47.40
CA MET A 1 -73.96 46.83 -47.72
C MET A 1 -72.66 46.67 -48.51
N LYS A 2 -71.81 45.68 -48.13
CA LYS A 2 -70.58 45.16 -48.80
C LYS A 2 -69.39 46.12 -48.85
N LYS A 3 -68.30 45.92 -48.09
CA LYS A 3 -67.21 44.88 -48.06
C LYS A 3 -65.90 45.51 -48.60
N HIS A 4 -64.76 44.96 -48.15
CA HIS A 4 -63.37 45.14 -48.61
C HIS A 4 -62.55 46.21 -47.83
N ILE A 5 -61.32 46.00 -47.33
CA ILE A 5 -60.30 44.94 -47.45
C ILE A 5 -59.37 44.93 -46.20
N LEU A 6 -58.98 43.71 -45.84
CA LEU A 6 -57.81 43.20 -45.10
C LEU A 6 -56.54 44.10 -45.07
N PHE A 7 -55.88 44.24 -43.92
CA PHE A 7 -54.47 43.86 -43.71
C PHE A 7 -54.11 43.95 -42.21
N LEU A 8 -53.86 42.77 -41.62
CA LEU A 8 -53.43 42.59 -40.23
C LEU A 8 -51.89 42.51 -40.24
N SER A 9 -51.21 43.55 -39.78
CA SER A 9 -49.76 43.51 -39.50
C SER A 9 -49.53 43.07 -38.05
N LEU A 10 -49.27 41.77 -37.87
CA LEU A 10 -48.86 41.15 -36.61
C LEU A 10 -47.37 41.45 -36.37
N PHE A 11 -47.06 42.40 -35.47
CA PHE A 11 -45.70 42.61 -34.98
C PHE A 11 -45.52 41.82 -33.68
N ILE A 12 -44.83 40.67 -33.78
CA ILE A 12 -44.41 39.88 -32.62
C ILE A 12 -43.10 40.51 -32.12
N PHE A 13 -43.17 41.22 -30.99
CA PHE A 13 -41.98 41.60 -30.24
C PHE A 13 -41.50 40.38 -29.44
N VAL A 14 -40.40 39.78 -29.88
CA VAL A 14 -39.65 38.79 -29.11
C VAL A 14 -38.84 39.55 -28.05
N PHE A 15 -39.23 39.45 -26.79
CA PHE A 15 -38.34 39.82 -25.68
C PHE A 15 -37.24 38.76 -25.59
N ALA A 16 -36.07 39.07 -26.13
CA ALA A 16 -34.84 38.36 -25.80
C ALA A 16 -34.45 38.76 -24.37
N SER A 17 -34.83 37.94 -23.39
CA SER A 17 -34.22 37.97 -22.06
C SER A 17 -32.83 37.35 -22.18
N CYS A 18 -31.80 38.18 -22.37
CA CYS A 18 -30.43 37.77 -22.10
C CYS A 18 -30.28 37.66 -20.57
N ASP A 19 -30.50 36.46 -20.04
CA ASP A 19 -30.07 36.08 -18.70
C ASP A 19 -28.53 36.12 -18.69
N GLU A 20 -27.96 37.23 -18.25
CA GLU A 20 -26.53 37.39 -18.05
C GLU A 20 -26.16 36.70 -16.74
N GLY A 21 -26.28 35.36 -16.73
CA GLY A 21 -25.94 34.47 -15.63
C GLY A 21 -24.44 34.49 -15.35
N ARG A 22 -23.96 35.59 -14.77
CA ARG A 22 -22.63 35.65 -14.18
C ARG A 22 -22.64 34.77 -12.94
N LEU A 23 -22.09 33.56 -13.10
CA LEU A 23 -21.66 32.76 -11.96
C LEU A 23 -20.52 33.52 -11.29
N TYR A 24 -20.83 34.24 -10.22
CA TYR A 24 -19.81 34.66 -9.27
C TYR A 24 -19.27 33.37 -8.66
N GLN A 25 -18.04 33.00 -9.04
CA GLN A 25 -17.26 32.11 -8.20
C GLN A 25 -17.02 32.89 -6.90
N ASP A 26 -17.87 32.66 -5.91
CA ASP A 26 -17.40 32.76 -4.54
C ASP A 26 -16.13 31.91 -4.51
N ARG A 27 -14.98 32.58 -4.33
CA ARG A 27 -13.79 31.88 -3.86
C ARG A 27 -14.19 31.32 -2.51
N LEU A 28 -14.65 30.08 -2.52
CA LEU A 28 -14.73 29.26 -1.34
C LEU A 28 -13.30 29.17 -0.84
N ILE A 29 -12.91 30.08 0.05
CA ILE A 29 -11.77 29.87 0.91
C ILE A 29 -12.27 28.80 1.86
N VAL A 30 -12.10 27.53 1.47
CA VAL A 30 -12.18 26.42 2.41
C VAL A 30 -10.99 26.67 3.34
N PRO A 31 -11.18 27.03 4.62
CA PRO A 31 -10.08 26.93 5.56
C PRO A 31 -9.56 25.50 5.47
N GLU A 32 -8.26 25.30 5.26
CA GLU A 32 -7.65 23.98 5.44
C GLU A 32 -7.74 23.66 6.94
N GLU A 33 -8.93 23.26 7.39
CA GLU A 33 -9.13 22.67 8.70
C GLU A 33 -8.56 21.25 8.65
N GLY A 34 -7.62 20.96 9.54
CA GLY A 34 -7.00 19.65 9.63
C GLY A 34 -5.58 19.75 10.17
N ARG A 35 -5.16 18.70 10.86
CA ARG A 35 -3.81 18.59 11.40
C ARG A 35 -2.81 18.44 10.25
N VAL A 36 -1.57 18.86 10.48
CA VAL A 36 -0.48 18.78 9.50
C VAL A 36 0.62 17.86 10.03
N VAL A 37 1.19 17.05 9.15
CA VAL A 37 2.40 16.27 9.41
C VAL A 37 3.50 16.71 8.45
N LYS A 38 4.70 16.83 8.99
CA LYS A 38 5.95 17.01 8.25
C LYS A 38 6.85 15.82 8.56
N LEU A 39 7.10 14.99 7.55
CA LEU A 39 7.96 13.83 7.62
C LEU A 39 9.35 14.19 7.10
N HIS A 40 10.37 13.73 7.80
CA HIS A 40 11.74 13.60 7.34
C HIS A 40 12.12 12.11 7.41
N VAL A 41 12.65 11.55 6.32
CA VAL A 41 13.06 10.15 6.23
C VAL A 41 14.10 9.94 5.12
N ASN A 42 15.04 9.04 5.35
CA ASN A 42 15.95 8.54 4.31
C ASN A 42 15.48 7.17 3.82
N MET A 43 15.03 7.10 2.56
CA MET A 43 14.32 5.94 1.99
C MET A 43 15.20 5.14 1.03
N SER A 44 14.97 3.83 0.99
CA SER A 44 15.42 2.92 -0.08
C SER A 44 14.31 1.95 -0.47
N GLY A 45 14.45 1.26 -1.60
CA GLY A 45 13.52 0.21 -2.03
C GLY A 45 12.13 0.67 -2.51
N VAL A 46 11.86 1.98 -2.62
CA VAL A 46 10.55 2.52 -3.03
C VAL A 46 10.14 2.06 -4.43
N ASP A 47 11.11 1.87 -5.31
CA ASP A 47 10.99 1.46 -6.71
C ASP A 47 10.97 -0.06 -6.94
N THR A 48 11.07 -0.87 -5.88
CA THR A 48 11.02 -2.35 -5.96
C THR A 48 9.60 -2.92 -6.03
N TRP A 49 8.59 -2.07 -5.84
CA TRP A 49 7.19 -2.48 -5.85
C TRP A 49 6.62 -2.50 -7.27
N PRO A 50 5.90 -3.57 -7.66
CA PRO A 50 5.30 -3.66 -8.98
C PRO A 50 4.08 -2.72 -9.12
N ASP A 51 3.62 -2.55 -10.36
CA ASP A 51 2.44 -1.75 -10.67
C ASP A 51 1.21 -2.19 -9.84
N GLY A 52 0.61 -1.23 -9.16
CA GLY A 52 -0.56 -1.44 -8.31
C GLY A 52 -0.29 -1.24 -6.82
N TYR A 53 0.97 -1.10 -6.45
CA TYR A 53 1.41 -0.70 -5.13
C TYR A 53 1.92 0.74 -5.14
N THR A 54 1.86 1.40 -3.99
CA THR A 54 2.45 2.73 -3.82
C THR A 54 2.94 2.89 -2.39
N VAL A 55 4.20 3.29 -2.23
CA VAL A 55 4.74 3.72 -0.92
C VAL A 55 4.20 5.11 -0.62
N VAL A 56 3.56 5.28 0.54
CA VAL A 56 2.84 6.49 0.95
C VAL A 56 3.12 6.82 2.41
N LEU A 57 3.07 8.11 2.73
CA LEU A 57 2.68 8.56 4.06
C LEU A 57 1.15 8.59 4.10
N ALA A 58 0.53 7.83 4.99
CA ALA A 58 -0.92 7.68 5.05
C ALA A 58 -1.48 7.82 6.47
N GLY A 59 -2.71 8.29 6.56
CA GLY A 59 -3.50 8.38 7.79
C GLY A 59 -4.59 7.30 7.83
N PHE A 60 -4.69 6.61 8.96
CA PHE A 60 -5.66 5.53 9.20
C PHE A 60 -6.49 5.80 10.46
N ASN A 61 -7.72 5.31 10.47
CA ASN A 61 -8.57 5.24 11.66
C ASN A 61 -8.24 3.97 12.50
N ASN A 62 -9.06 3.67 13.50
CA ASN A 62 -8.87 2.49 14.37
C ASN A 62 -9.05 1.13 13.69
N GLU A 63 -9.75 1.06 12.56
CA GLU A 63 -9.92 -0.17 11.77
C GLU A 63 -8.65 -0.47 10.96
N LYS A 64 -7.92 0.58 10.57
CA LYS A 64 -6.60 0.51 9.95
C LYS A 64 -6.52 -0.31 8.64
N GLU A 65 -7.62 -0.45 7.91
CA GLU A 65 -7.64 -1.22 6.67
C GLU A 65 -7.34 -0.34 5.45
N TYR A 66 -8.07 0.77 5.28
CA TYR A 66 -7.94 1.69 4.15
C TYR A 66 -7.47 3.07 4.60
N SER A 67 -6.58 3.71 3.81
CA SER A 67 -6.11 5.05 4.13
C SER A 67 -7.22 6.09 3.90
N LEU A 68 -7.43 6.97 4.88
CA LEU A 68 -8.34 8.11 4.75
C LEU A 68 -7.69 9.28 4.00
N ILE A 69 -6.38 9.43 4.19
CA ILE A 69 -5.54 10.40 3.52
C ILE A 69 -4.20 9.73 3.21
N ALA A 70 -3.62 10.05 2.05
CA ALA A 70 -2.32 9.53 1.67
C ALA A 70 -1.58 10.52 0.77
N LYS A 71 -0.26 10.52 0.88
CA LYS A 71 0.65 11.23 -0.01
C LYS A 71 1.80 10.32 -0.39
N SER A 72 2.00 10.11 -1.70
CA SER A 72 3.04 9.23 -2.23
C SER A 72 4.44 9.71 -1.88
N ILE A 73 5.32 8.75 -1.57
CA ILE A 73 6.76 8.97 -1.46
C ILE A 73 7.34 9.01 -2.88
N PRO A 74 8.00 10.10 -3.27
CA PRO A 74 8.37 10.33 -4.67
C PRO A 74 9.55 9.48 -5.16
N ASN A 75 10.51 9.17 -4.28
CA ASN A 75 11.76 8.50 -4.66
C ASN A 75 12.52 7.98 -3.42
N ASN A 76 13.53 7.15 -3.69
CA ASN A 76 14.59 6.81 -2.73
C ASN A 76 15.46 8.04 -2.40
N GLY A 77 16.16 7.98 -1.28
CA GLY A 77 17.05 9.03 -0.76
C GLY A 77 16.41 9.84 0.35
N ASP A 78 16.92 11.05 0.55
CA ASP A 78 16.45 11.97 1.58
C ASP A 78 15.12 12.61 1.17
N VAL A 79 14.09 12.46 2.01
CA VAL A 79 12.71 12.86 1.71
C VAL A 79 12.16 13.74 2.84
N ASP A 80 11.88 14.99 2.49
CA ASP A 80 11.05 15.90 3.27
C ASP A 80 9.64 15.97 2.66
N LEU A 81 8.61 15.63 3.43
CA LEU A 81 7.24 15.54 2.94
C LEU A 81 6.23 16.17 3.91
N LEU A 82 5.44 17.11 3.41
CA LEU A 82 4.33 17.73 4.13
C LEU A 82 3.00 17.12 3.70
N MET A 83 2.20 16.64 4.64
CA MET A 83 0.82 16.19 4.43
C MET A 83 -0.10 17.00 5.35
N ALA A 84 -1.02 17.76 4.75
CA ALA A 84 -1.98 18.63 5.44
C ALA A 84 -3.42 18.14 5.23
N GLY A 85 -4.37 18.69 5.99
CA GLY A 85 -5.78 18.30 5.91
C GLY A 85 -6.08 16.96 6.57
N ILE A 86 -5.32 16.59 7.61
CA ILE A 86 -5.53 15.34 8.34
C ILE A 86 -6.72 15.52 9.29
N GLY A 87 -7.82 14.79 9.01
CA GLY A 87 -9.03 14.80 9.82
C GLY A 87 -8.84 14.27 11.24
N GLU A 88 -9.76 14.61 12.14
CA GLU A 88 -9.75 14.18 13.55
C GLU A 88 -9.95 12.66 13.71
N GLU A 89 -10.60 12.02 12.74
CA GLU A 89 -10.84 10.59 12.68
C GLU A 89 -9.57 9.75 12.43
N VAL A 90 -8.47 10.38 12.01
CA VAL A 90 -7.18 9.73 11.83
C VAL A 90 -6.53 9.52 13.19
N THR A 91 -6.30 8.26 13.55
CA THR A 91 -5.70 7.86 14.84
C THR A 91 -4.28 7.33 14.69
N SER A 92 -3.81 7.10 13.47
CA SER A 92 -2.42 6.73 13.19
C SER A 92 -1.93 7.31 11.88
N ILE A 93 -0.65 7.68 11.87
CA ILE A 93 0.10 8.09 10.68
C ILE A 93 1.15 7.03 10.42
N GLU A 94 1.16 6.50 9.20
CA GLU A 94 2.01 5.37 8.84
C GLU A 94 2.75 5.66 7.54
N LEU A 95 4.03 5.33 7.51
CA LEU A 95 4.79 5.20 6.27
C LEU A 95 4.68 3.73 5.86
N CYS A 96 3.93 3.48 4.80
CA CYS A 96 3.46 2.17 4.43
C CYS A 96 3.33 2.00 2.92
N VAL A 97 3.04 0.78 2.48
CA VAL A 97 2.61 0.51 1.12
C VAL A 97 1.11 0.27 1.10
N THR A 98 0.44 0.85 0.11
CA THR A 98 -0.97 0.58 -0.17
C THR A 98 -1.17 -0.01 -1.56
N ASN A 99 -2.21 -0.83 -1.73
CA ASN A 99 -2.63 -1.32 -3.04
C ASN A 99 -3.49 -0.29 -3.82
N ARG A 100 -4.01 -0.68 -5.00
CA ARG A 100 -4.81 0.18 -5.89
C ARG A 100 -6.06 0.78 -5.25
N ILE A 101 -6.61 0.12 -4.23
CA ILE A 101 -7.81 0.57 -3.51
C ILE A 101 -7.46 1.26 -2.18
N ARG A 102 -6.18 1.59 -1.98
CA ARG A 102 -5.64 2.23 -0.77
C ARG A 102 -5.74 1.37 0.49
N GLU A 103 -5.89 0.07 0.34
CA GLU A 103 -5.76 -0.88 1.44
C GLU A 103 -4.30 -0.99 1.86
N ARG A 104 -4.05 -1.05 3.15
CA ARG A 104 -2.71 -1.15 3.71
C ARG A 104 -2.13 -2.55 3.56
N VAL A 105 -1.01 -2.64 2.85
CA VAL A 105 -0.29 -3.89 2.61
C VAL A 105 0.71 -4.18 3.74
N TYR A 106 1.58 -3.21 4.03
CA TYR A 106 2.57 -3.31 5.09
C TYR A 106 3.03 -1.93 5.55
N SER A 107 3.31 -1.78 6.85
CA SER A 107 3.79 -0.52 7.45
C SER A 107 5.21 -0.65 7.94
N PHE A 108 6.07 0.23 7.45
CA PHE A 108 7.48 0.32 7.84
C PHE A 108 7.67 1.16 9.10
N TYR A 109 6.80 2.16 9.27
CA TYR A 109 6.80 3.03 10.43
C TYR A 109 5.36 3.43 10.78
N THR A 110 5.07 3.47 12.07
CA THR A 110 3.76 3.83 12.61
C THR A 110 3.95 4.79 13.76
N GLN A 111 3.25 5.93 13.67
CA GLN A 111 3.13 6.90 14.74
C GLN A 111 1.68 6.92 15.22
N ASP A 112 1.49 6.78 16.53
CA ASP A 112 0.21 7.06 17.16
C ASP A 112 -0.14 8.54 16.99
N PHE A 113 -1.33 8.80 16.47
CA PHE A 113 -1.85 10.13 16.15
C PHE A 113 -3.20 10.40 16.83
N SER A 114 -3.61 9.52 17.75
CA SER A 114 -4.91 9.57 18.44
C SER A 114 -5.03 10.72 19.45
N THR A 115 -3.91 11.20 19.99
CA THR A 115 -3.86 12.21 21.06
C THR A 115 -3.08 13.47 20.64
N VAL A 116 -2.86 13.63 19.34
CA VAL A 116 -2.12 14.78 18.80
C VAL A 116 -3.06 15.97 18.63
N ASP A 117 -2.91 16.94 19.53
CA ASP A 117 -3.65 18.21 19.54
C ASP A 117 -2.90 19.36 18.84
N ALA A 118 -1.71 19.09 18.29
CA ALA A 118 -0.90 20.10 17.61
C ALA A 118 -1.37 20.33 16.17
N ASP A 119 -1.39 21.60 15.74
CA ASP A 119 -1.68 21.97 14.34
C ASP A 119 -0.66 21.39 13.36
N THR A 120 0.60 21.19 13.80
CA THR A 120 1.67 20.58 13.00
C THR A 120 2.55 19.66 13.82
N THR A 121 2.71 18.44 13.34
CA THR A 121 3.56 17.40 13.94
C THR A 121 4.76 17.12 13.05
N GLN A 122 5.95 17.14 13.64
CA GLN A 122 7.20 16.77 12.99
C GLN A 122 7.49 15.29 13.26
N LEU A 123 7.73 14.50 12.21
CA LEU A 123 8.07 13.09 12.28
C LEU A 123 9.45 12.89 11.65
N ASP A 124 10.39 12.37 12.42
CA ASP A 124 11.67 11.88 11.91
C ASP A 124 11.65 10.36 11.98
N ALA A 125 11.55 9.72 10.81
CA ALA A 125 11.46 8.27 10.70
C ALA A 125 12.84 7.61 10.49
N GLY A 126 13.93 8.40 10.44
CA GLY A 126 15.28 7.90 10.28
C GLY A 126 15.52 7.28 8.90
N THR A 127 16.24 6.16 8.86
CA THR A 127 16.50 5.40 7.62
C THR A 127 15.55 4.21 7.54
N ILE A 128 14.83 4.12 6.42
CA ILE A 128 13.87 3.04 6.16
C ILE A 128 14.18 2.39 4.81
N ASP A 129 14.31 1.08 4.85
CA ASP A 129 14.19 0.23 3.66
C ASP A 129 12.70 -0.05 3.43
N ALA A 130 12.14 0.59 2.41
CA ALA A 130 10.76 0.37 1.97
C ALA A 130 10.68 -0.65 0.84
N GLY A 131 11.70 -1.50 0.66
CA GLY A 131 11.75 -2.56 -0.33
C GLY A 131 10.70 -3.63 -0.12
N MET A 132 10.23 -4.21 -1.23
CA MET A 132 9.24 -5.28 -1.20
C MET A 132 9.77 -6.53 -0.50
N PHE A 133 11.02 -6.91 -0.74
CA PHE A 133 11.63 -8.03 -0.01
C PHE A 133 11.80 -7.72 1.47
N ASN A 134 12.16 -6.49 1.84
CA ASN A 134 12.19 -6.10 3.25
C ASN A 134 10.81 -6.24 3.92
N ALA A 135 9.73 -5.87 3.22
CA ALA A 135 8.37 -6.11 3.71
C ALA A 135 8.05 -7.62 3.87
N VAL A 136 8.52 -8.48 2.97
CA VAL A 136 8.44 -9.95 3.12
C VAL A 136 9.27 -10.43 4.32
N GLN A 137 10.52 -9.98 4.45
CA GLN A 137 11.43 -10.36 5.53
C GLN A 137 10.89 -9.98 6.91
N GLN A 138 10.44 -8.75 7.07
CA GLN A 138 9.96 -8.21 8.35
C GLN A 138 8.51 -8.62 8.62
N GLY A 139 7.63 -8.54 7.62
CA GLY A 139 6.20 -8.81 7.76
C GLY A 139 5.84 -10.30 7.80
N ILE A 140 6.55 -11.13 7.04
CA ILE A 140 6.26 -12.56 6.94
C ILE A 140 7.29 -13.37 7.73
N PHE A 141 8.57 -13.37 7.34
CA PHE A 141 9.54 -14.30 7.94
C PHE A 141 9.76 -14.05 9.44
N ILE A 142 9.89 -12.77 9.83
CA ILE A 142 10.03 -12.37 11.23
C ILE A 142 8.65 -12.19 11.87
N GLY A 143 7.77 -11.40 11.25
CA GLY A 143 6.46 -11.03 11.78
C GLY A 143 5.51 -12.20 12.03
N LYS A 144 5.63 -13.30 11.26
CA LYS A 144 4.89 -14.56 11.47
C LYS A 144 5.72 -15.64 12.14
N SER A 145 6.87 -15.28 12.72
CA SER A 145 7.73 -16.18 13.50
C SER A 145 8.29 -17.39 12.74
N CYS A 146 8.34 -17.37 11.40
CA CYS A 146 8.95 -18.43 10.59
C CYS A 146 10.43 -18.66 10.97
N VAL A 147 11.14 -17.58 11.34
CA VAL A 147 12.52 -17.63 11.88
C VAL A 147 12.67 -18.52 13.12
N GLY A 148 11.59 -18.78 13.87
CA GLY A 148 11.57 -19.66 15.02
C GLY A 148 12.08 -21.06 14.66
N CYS A 149 11.55 -21.67 13.60
CA CYS A 149 11.97 -22.99 13.12
C CYS A 149 13.09 -22.90 12.06
N HIS A 150 13.09 -21.83 11.28
CA HIS A 150 14.02 -21.61 10.17
C HIS A 150 15.13 -20.61 10.52
N GLY A 151 15.70 -20.64 11.72
CA GLY A 151 16.78 -19.69 12.03
C GLY A 151 17.32 -19.71 13.46
N THR A 152 16.54 -20.13 14.45
CA THR A 152 16.99 -20.10 15.86
C THR A 152 17.75 -21.34 16.32
N SER A 153 17.48 -22.52 15.75
CA SER A 153 18.11 -23.77 16.16
C SER A 153 19.52 -23.94 15.58
N THR A 154 20.33 -24.83 16.19
CA THR A 154 21.62 -25.25 15.63
C THR A 154 21.49 -25.98 14.30
N THR A 155 20.27 -26.40 13.93
CA THR A 155 19.93 -27.04 12.66
C THR A 155 18.59 -26.49 12.17
N ALA A 156 18.62 -25.46 11.33
CA ALA A 156 17.40 -24.85 10.81
C ALA A 156 16.57 -25.86 10.01
N ALA A 157 15.25 -25.83 10.16
CA ALA A 157 14.35 -26.77 9.51
C ALA A 157 14.58 -26.78 7.98
N ALA A 158 14.67 -27.98 7.41
CA ALA A 158 14.99 -28.21 6.00
C ALA A 158 16.27 -27.50 5.49
N GLY A 159 17.21 -27.14 6.38
CA GLY A 159 18.41 -26.39 6.01
C GLY A 159 18.09 -25.02 5.40
N LEU A 160 17.00 -24.39 5.81
CA LEU A 160 16.59 -23.06 5.37
C LEU A 160 16.71 -22.09 6.55
N ASN A 161 17.50 -21.03 6.37
CA ASN A 161 17.63 -19.94 7.34
C ASN A 161 16.92 -18.70 6.80
N LEU A 162 15.83 -18.27 7.45
CA LEU A 162 15.00 -17.12 7.10
C LEU A 162 15.38 -15.84 7.86
N LYS A 163 16.52 -15.84 8.56
CA LYS A 163 17.04 -14.63 9.20
C LYS A 163 17.45 -13.59 8.16
N GLU A 164 17.30 -12.33 8.56
CA GLU A 164 17.79 -11.18 7.81
C GLU A 164 19.28 -11.33 7.45
N GLY A 165 19.63 -10.87 6.25
CA GLY A 165 20.98 -10.93 5.69
C GLY A 165 21.42 -12.30 5.16
N VAL A 166 20.60 -13.35 5.31
CA VAL A 166 20.91 -14.70 4.77
C VAL A 166 19.72 -15.42 4.12
N SER A 167 18.51 -14.92 4.33
CA SER A 167 17.26 -15.50 3.83
C SER A 167 17.19 -15.54 2.31
N TYR A 168 17.57 -14.44 1.65
CA TYR A 168 17.50 -14.29 0.20
C TYR A 168 18.29 -15.41 -0.52
N ASP A 169 19.58 -15.52 -0.24
CA ASP A 169 20.49 -16.55 -0.79
C ASP A 169 20.06 -17.99 -0.44
N GLY A 170 19.31 -18.14 0.65
CA GLY A 170 18.75 -19.41 1.10
C GLY A 170 17.49 -19.81 0.33
N LEU A 171 16.80 -18.88 -0.32
CA LEU A 171 15.50 -19.07 -0.95
C LEU A 171 15.57 -19.02 -2.47
N VAL A 172 16.12 -17.93 -3.01
CA VAL A 172 15.98 -17.60 -4.42
C VAL A 172 16.88 -18.48 -5.27
N ASN A 173 16.30 -19.15 -6.27
CA ASN A 173 17.00 -20.11 -7.14
C ASN A 173 17.67 -21.26 -6.39
N ARG A 174 17.14 -21.66 -5.23
CA ARG A 174 17.63 -22.80 -4.46
C ARG A 174 16.66 -23.98 -4.53
N PRO A 175 17.12 -25.22 -4.80
CA PRO A 175 16.26 -26.38 -4.74
C PRO A 175 15.59 -26.55 -3.37
N SER A 176 14.34 -26.98 -3.36
CA SER A 176 13.65 -27.39 -2.14
C SER A 176 14.26 -28.69 -1.61
N VAL A 177 14.38 -28.81 -0.29
CA VAL A 177 14.91 -30.02 0.35
C VAL A 177 13.85 -31.12 0.44
N VAL A 178 12.58 -30.73 0.52
CA VAL A 178 11.44 -31.65 0.67
C VAL A 178 10.86 -32.10 -0.69
N SER A 179 11.06 -31.30 -1.74
CA SER A 179 10.67 -31.61 -3.12
C SER A 179 11.76 -31.11 -4.07
N PRO A 180 12.84 -31.89 -4.28
CA PRO A 180 14.02 -31.45 -5.05
C PRO A 180 13.77 -31.04 -6.49
N GLU A 181 12.63 -31.43 -7.06
CA GLU A 181 12.15 -31.04 -8.37
C GLU A 181 11.65 -29.58 -8.45
N TRP A 182 11.44 -28.91 -7.30
CA TRP A 182 10.98 -27.53 -7.20
C TRP A 182 12.04 -26.62 -6.59
N MET A 183 11.97 -25.34 -6.93
CA MET A 183 12.74 -24.30 -6.24
C MET A 183 12.02 -23.85 -4.97
N ARG A 184 12.79 -23.45 -3.95
CA ARG A 184 12.27 -22.76 -2.77
C ARG A 184 11.56 -21.48 -3.20
N VAL A 185 12.23 -20.66 -4.01
CA VAL A 185 11.63 -19.55 -4.77
C VAL A 185 12.15 -19.62 -6.21
N SER A 186 11.22 -19.64 -7.16
CA SER A 186 11.44 -19.52 -8.61
C SER A 186 11.06 -18.09 -9.04
N PRO A 187 12.03 -17.19 -9.28
CA PRO A 187 11.77 -15.83 -9.74
C PRO A 187 10.84 -15.79 -10.96
N GLY A 188 9.80 -14.96 -10.87
CA GLY A 188 8.79 -14.78 -11.91
C GLY A 188 7.74 -15.89 -11.99
N ASN A 189 7.74 -16.85 -11.05
CA ASN A 189 6.79 -17.96 -11.06
C ASN A 189 6.44 -18.46 -9.65
N SER A 190 5.40 -17.90 -9.03
CA SER A 190 4.85 -18.36 -7.76
C SER A 190 4.30 -19.77 -7.79
N ASP A 191 3.84 -20.24 -8.96
CA ASP A 191 3.24 -21.57 -9.11
C ASP A 191 4.29 -22.68 -9.01
N GLU A 192 5.54 -22.40 -9.36
CA GLU A 192 6.69 -23.30 -9.22
C GLU A 192 7.56 -22.97 -7.99
N SER A 193 7.08 -22.11 -7.10
CA SER A 193 7.80 -21.68 -5.89
C SER A 193 7.27 -22.40 -4.66
N MET A 194 8.08 -23.32 -4.10
CA MET A 194 7.69 -24.08 -2.92
C MET A 194 7.29 -23.18 -1.75
N LEU A 195 7.96 -22.05 -1.54
CA LEU A 195 7.62 -21.08 -0.48
C LEU A 195 6.17 -20.61 -0.58
N TYR A 196 5.69 -20.26 -1.77
CA TYR A 196 4.30 -19.83 -1.94
C TYR A 196 3.35 -21.02 -1.79
N GLN A 197 3.71 -22.17 -2.34
CA GLN A 197 2.85 -23.34 -2.43
C GLN A 197 2.56 -23.99 -1.07
N ILE A 198 3.53 -23.99 -0.14
CA ILE A 198 3.28 -24.47 1.23
C ILE A 198 2.37 -23.53 2.04
N LEU A 199 2.33 -22.25 1.68
CA LEU A 199 1.53 -21.25 2.37
C LEU A 199 0.12 -21.12 1.77
N ALA A 200 -0.01 -21.23 0.44
CA ALA A 200 -1.26 -21.02 -0.29
C ALA A 200 -2.05 -22.31 -0.57
N SER A 201 -1.51 -23.49 -0.25
CA SER A 201 -2.13 -24.78 -0.55
C SER A 201 -1.92 -25.80 0.58
N PRO A 202 -2.73 -26.87 0.66
CA PRO A 202 -2.59 -27.90 1.70
C PRO A 202 -1.42 -28.87 1.47
N ILE A 203 -0.48 -28.57 0.57
CA ILE A 203 0.61 -29.49 0.18
C ILE A 203 1.47 -29.94 1.38
N SER A 204 1.63 -29.08 2.39
CA SER A 204 2.42 -29.37 3.60
C SER A 204 1.66 -30.08 4.70
N LYS A 205 0.36 -30.37 4.53
CA LYS A 205 -0.52 -30.87 5.60
C LYS A 205 0.01 -32.12 6.33
N GLU A 206 0.71 -32.98 5.60
CA GLU A 206 1.25 -34.25 6.11
C GLU A 206 2.76 -34.18 6.43
N TRP A 207 3.41 -33.02 6.33
CA TRP A 207 4.87 -32.86 6.47
C TRP A 207 5.35 -32.72 7.93
N GLY A 208 4.51 -33.11 8.89
CA GLY A 208 4.75 -32.94 10.33
C GLY A 208 4.44 -31.53 10.86
N HIS A 209 4.39 -30.53 9.98
CA HIS A 209 3.88 -29.19 10.26
C HIS A 209 3.18 -28.62 9.02
N ASP A 210 1.91 -28.23 9.19
CA ASP A 210 1.09 -27.68 8.12
C ASP A 210 1.28 -26.16 8.03
N HIS A 211 2.01 -25.71 7.01
CA HIS A 211 2.34 -24.31 6.81
C HIS A 211 1.18 -23.50 6.21
N SER A 212 0.14 -24.17 5.70
CA SER A 212 -1.00 -23.50 5.05
C SER A 212 -1.85 -22.66 6.01
N GLN A 213 -1.61 -22.80 7.31
CA GLN A 213 -2.30 -22.07 8.38
C GLN A 213 -1.45 -20.94 8.98
N GLU A 214 -0.20 -20.75 8.53
CA GLU A 214 0.74 -19.79 9.13
C GLU A 214 0.46 -18.33 8.72
N ILE A 215 -0.22 -18.13 7.58
CA ILE A 215 -0.58 -16.80 7.07
C ILE A 215 -2.07 -16.76 6.74
N GLU A 216 -2.86 -16.25 7.67
CA GLU A 216 -4.31 -16.04 7.47
C GLU A 216 -4.62 -14.79 6.63
N SER A 217 -3.65 -13.87 6.52
CA SER A 217 -3.81 -12.60 5.82
C SER A 217 -3.67 -12.79 4.30
N SER A 218 -4.77 -12.62 3.57
CA SER A 218 -4.77 -12.68 2.10
C SER A 218 -3.84 -11.64 1.49
N ILE A 219 -3.78 -10.43 2.05
CA ILE A 219 -2.91 -9.36 1.54
C ILE A 219 -1.43 -9.66 1.74
N ALA A 220 -1.05 -10.34 2.84
CA ALA A 220 0.33 -10.79 3.04
C ALA A 220 0.72 -11.91 2.06
N LEU A 221 -0.19 -12.84 1.78
CA LEU A 221 0.03 -13.87 0.77
C LEU A 221 0.11 -13.29 -0.65
N GLU A 222 -0.73 -12.32 -0.98
CA GLU A 222 -0.68 -11.60 -2.26
C GLU A 222 0.63 -10.82 -2.41
N MET A 223 1.07 -10.11 -1.38
CA MET A 223 2.37 -9.44 -1.36
C MET A 223 3.51 -10.44 -1.61
N LEU A 224 3.51 -11.60 -0.93
CA LEU A 224 4.53 -12.63 -1.17
C LEU A 224 4.50 -13.15 -2.62
N LYS A 225 3.30 -13.41 -3.13
CA LYS A 225 3.09 -13.86 -4.51
C LYS A 225 3.65 -12.84 -5.50
N ASP A 226 3.31 -11.58 -5.33
CA ASP A 226 3.72 -10.51 -6.23
C ASP A 226 5.22 -10.23 -6.15
N TRP A 227 5.85 -10.39 -4.98
CA TRP A 227 7.31 -10.34 -4.86
C TRP A 227 7.96 -11.43 -5.72
N ILE A 228 7.45 -12.66 -5.65
CA ILE A 228 7.96 -13.77 -6.45
C ILE A 228 7.74 -13.51 -7.94
N ASP A 229 6.51 -13.17 -8.34
CA ASP A 229 6.13 -13.00 -9.74
C ASP A 229 6.78 -11.77 -10.40
N SER A 230 7.20 -10.78 -9.60
CA SER A 230 7.94 -9.61 -10.07
C SER A 230 9.45 -9.85 -10.16
N GLY A 231 9.90 -11.11 -10.03
CA GLY A 231 11.30 -11.49 -10.20
C GLY A 231 12.07 -11.73 -8.92
N ALA A 232 11.41 -11.66 -7.75
CA ALA A 232 12.01 -11.93 -6.44
C ALA A 232 13.34 -11.18 -6.22
N GLU A 233 13.36 -9.88 -6.50
CA GLU A 233 14.51 -9.02 -6.22
C GLU A 233 14.71 -8.83 -4.71
N GLU A 234 15.95 -8.60 -4.29
CA GLU A 234 16.32 -8.31 -2.89
C GLU A 234 16.05 -6.85 -2.52
#